data_AF-A0A519H0Y1-F1
#
_entry.id   AF-A0A519H0Y1-F1
#
_cell.length_a   1.000
_cell.length_b   1.000
_cell.length_c   1.000
_cell.angle_alpha   90.00
_cell.angle_beta   90.00
_cell.angle_gamma   90.00
#
_symmetry.space_group_name_H-M   'P 1'
#
loop_
_entity.id
_entity.type
_entity.pdbx_description
1 polymer ?
#
loop_
_entity_poly.entity_id
_entity_poly.type
_entity_poly.pdbx_seq_one_letter_code
_entity_poly.pdbx_strand_id
1 'polypeptide(L)'
;HDTRGMGVANAWAALEAGVRRFDASVGGIGGCPFAPGAAGNVATEDLALMAERSGFATGISIDGLLAAVDFAQEELQRPLGGRAITWLRRQREKDQHDNTRRLA
;
A
#
# COMPACT_ATOMS: atom_id res chain seq x y z
N HIS A 1 7.94 8.82 -5.75
CA HIS A 1 7.26 9.74 -4.82
C HIS A 1 5.85 10.05 -5.34
N ASP A 2 4.88 10.20 -4.44
CA ASP A 2 3.46 10.44 -4.73
C ASP A 2 2.98 11.84 -4.33
N THR A 3 3.88 12.82 -4.21
CA THR A 3 3.55 14.21 -3.82
C THR A 3 2.46 14.86 -4.66
N ARG A 4 2.30 14.43 -5.92
CA ARG A 4 1.26 14.92 -6.84
C ARG A 4 0.18 13.88 -7.16
N GLY A 5 0.13 12.76 -6.44
CA GLY A 5 -0.84 11.69 -6.67
C GLY A 5 -0.64 10.91 -7.97
N MET A 6 0.58 10.92 -8.53
CA MET A 6 0.92 10.27 -9.81
C MET A 6 1.87 9.07 -9.62
N GLY A 7 2.25 8.75 -8.40
CA GLY A 7 3.25 7.73 -8.08
C GLY A 7 2.88 6.34 -8.60
N VAL A 8 1.64 5.91 -8.34
CA VAL A 8 1.13 4.60 -8.81
C VAL A 8 0.99 4.57 -10.34
N ALA A 9 0.49 5.65 -10.95
CA ALA A 9 0.35 5.74 -12.40
C ALA A 9 1.72 5.66 -13.12
N ASN A 10 2.73 6.34 -12.58
CA ASN A 10 4.09 6.28 -13.12
C ASN A 10 4.71 4.89 -12.91
N ALA A 11 4.46 4.25 -11.76
CA ALA A 11 4.91 2.89 -11.50
C ALA A 11 4.27 1.89 -12.47
N TRP A 12 2.98 2.05 -12.78
CA TRP A 12 2.29 1.25 -13.79
C TRP A 12 2.92 1.40 -15.17
N ALA A 13 3.13 2.64 -15.64
CA ALA A 13 3.77 2.88 -16.94
C ALA A 13 5.18 2.26 -17.02
N ALA A 14 5.96 2.34 -15.94
CA ALA A 14 7.28 1.70 -15.87
C ALA A 14 7.18 0.16 -15.86
N LEU A 15 6.17 -0.40 -15.20
CA LEU A 15 5.90 -1.84 -15.19
C LEU A 15 5.58 -2.35 -16.60
N GLU A 16 4.74 -1.62 -17.35
CA GLU A 16 4.44 -1.91 -18.77
C GLU A 16 5.71 -1.81 -19.64
N ALA A 17 6.61 -0.89 -19.33
CA ALA A 17 7.91 -0.75 -20.00
C ALA A 17 8.95 -1.82 -19.61
N GLY A 18 8.60 -2.79 -18.75
CA GLY A 18 9.48 -3.90 -18.38
C GLY A 18 10.23 -3.73 -17.05
N VAL A 19 10.03 -2.64 -16.31
CA VAL A 19 10.63 -2.47 -14.97
C VAL A 19 9.98 -3.44 -13.98
N ARG A 20 10.78 -4.05 -13.10
CA ARG A 20 10.33 -5.07 -12.13
C ARG A 20 10.74 -4.81 -10.68
N ARG A 21 11.48 -3.74 -10.42
CA ARG A 21 11.92 -3.34 -9.09
C ARG A 21 11.52 -1.89 -8.85
N PHE A 22 10.84 -1.66 -7.73
CA PHE A 22 10.30 -0.38 -7.34
C PHE A 22 10.57 -0.17 -5.85
N ASP A 23 11.00 1.04 -5.50
CA ASP A 23 11.12 1.44 -4.11
C ASP A 23 9.82 2.13 -3.68
N ALA A 24 9.40 1.82 -2.45
CA ALA A 24 8.18 2.34 -1.83
C ALA A 24 8.40 2.49 -0.33
N SER A 25 7.41 3.05 0.37
CA SER A 25 7.46 3.14 1.83
C SER A 25 6.15 2.65 2.43
N VAL A 26 6.25 1.87 3.52
CA VAL A 26 5.08 1.34 4.23
C VAL A 26 4.17 2.49 4.64
N GLY A 27 2.87 2.42 4.32
CA GLY A 27 1.93 3.47 4.70
C GLY A 27 2.20 4.83 4.02
N GLY A 28 3.07 4.88 3.01
CA GLY A 28 3.51 6.12 2.36
C GLY A 28 4.41 6.99 3.25
N ILE A 29 5.15 6.40 4.20
CA ILE A 29 6.04 7.14 5.10
C ILE A 29 7.07 7.97 4.31
N GLY A 30 7.37 9.13 4.87
CA GLY A 30 8.18 10.16 4.24
C GLY A 30 7.28 11.23 3.65
N GLY A 31 7.44 12.47 4.12
CA GLY A 31 6.82 13.64 3.52
C GLY A 31 7.75 14.31 2.51
N CYS A 32 7.28 15.38 1.88
CA CYS A 32 8.14 16.23 1.06
C CYS A 32 8.69 17.38 1.90
N PRO A 33 10.03 17.54 2.08
CA PRO A 33 10.59 18.68 2.80
C PRO A 33 10.27 20.02 2.13
N PHE A 34 9.98 20.00 0.82
CA PHE A 34 9.62 21.18 0.03
C PHE A 34 8.10 21.43 -0.05
N ALA A 35 7.26 20.52 0.45
CA ALA A 35 5.81 20.65 0.46
C ALA A 35 5.23 20.03 1.75
N PRO A 36 5.24 20.77 2.87
CA PRO A 36 4.74 20.28 4.16
C PRO A 36 3.30 19.76 4.06
N GLY A 37 3.07 18.55 4.58
CA GLY A 37 1.76 17.90 4.57
C GLY A 37 1.41 17.14 3.28
N ALA A 38 2.18 17.32 2.20
CA ALA A 38 2.00 16.49 1.00
C ALA A 38 2.63 15.11 1.18
N ALA A 39 2.07 14.11 0.49
CA ALA A 39 2.64 12.77 0.43
C ALA A 39 4.09 12.81 -0.11
N GLY A 40 4.96 11.95 0.42
CA GLY A 40 6.32 11.79 -0.09
C GLY A 40 6.42 10.54 -0.93
N ASN A 41 6.67 9.39 -0.31
CA ASN A 41 6.81 8.12 -1.03
C ASN A 41 5.48 7.57 -1.52
N VAL A 42 5.54 6.66 -2.50
CA VAL A 42 4.37 5.85 -2.84
C VAL A 42 4.19 4.82 -1.73
N ALA A 43 2.95 4.61 -1.30
CA ALA A 43 2.64 3.61 -0.29
C ALA A 43 2.87 2.20 -0.85
N THR A 44 3.58 1.35 -0.11
CA THR A 44 3.89 -0.02 -0.55
C THR A 44 2.62 -0.81 -0.85
N GLU A 45 1.57 -0.65 -0.05
CA GLU A 45 0.30 -1.34 -0.20
C GLU A 45 -0.47 -0.93 -1.47
N ASP A 46 -0.30 0.30 -1.95
CA ASP A 46 -0.91 0.75 -3.20
C ASP A 46 -0.20 0.11 -4.40
N LEU A 47 1.14 0.02 -4.37
CA LEU A 47 1.89 -0.65 -5.43
C LEU A 47 1.69 -2.16 -5.42
N ALA A 48 1.67 -2.78 -4.24
CA ALA A 48 1.42 -4.21 -4.10
C ALA A 48 0.03 -4.57 -4.65
N LEU A 49 -1.00 -3.81 -4.26
CA LEU A 49 -2.34 -4.01 -4.79
C LEU A 49 -2.38 -3.81 -6.31
N MET A 50 -1.79 -2.72 -6.83
CA MET A 50 -1.78 -2.45 -8.27
C MET A 50 -1.12 -3.61 -9.04
N ALA A 51 0.03 -4.09 -8.59
CA ALA A 51 0.76 -5.17 -9.24
C ALA A 51 -0.05 -6.48 -9.22
N GLU A 52 -0.57 -6.89 -8.06
CA GLU A 52 -1.31 -8.15 -7.92
C GLU A 52 -2.62 -8.15 -8.71
N ARG A 53 -3.35 -7.03 -8.68
CA ARG A 53 -4.59 -6.87 -9.47
C ARG A 53 -4.34 -6.80 -10.96
N SER A 54 -3.11 -6.54 -11.36
CA SER A 54 -2.67 -6.55 -12.76
C SER A 54 -2.00 -7.87 -13.17
N GLY A 55 -2.04 -8.89 -12.30
CA GLY A 55 -1.51 -10.23 -12.59
C GLY A 55 -0.01 -10.41 -12.30
N PHE A 56 0.63 -9.45 -11.63
CA PHE A 56 2.03 -9.55 -11.24
C PHE A 56 2.15 -9.95 -9.78
N ALA A 57 2.71 -11.14 -9.53
CA ALA A 57 2.96 -11.61 -8.18
C ALA A 57 4.05 -10.75 -7.50
N THR A 58 3.77 -10.28 -6.29
CA THR A 58 4.72 -9.48 -5.49
C THR A 58 5.44 -10.32 -4.44
N GLY A 59 4.81 -11.41 -4.00
CA GLY A 59 5.28 -12.22 -2.86
C GLY A 59 5.06 -11.55 -1.50
N ILE A 60 4.35 -10.42 -1.45
CA ILE A 60 4.09 -9.69 -0.20
C ILE A 60 2.80 -10.22 0.43
N SER A 61 2.86 -10.53 1.73
CA SER A 61 1.65 -10.80 2.51
C SER A 61 0.90 -9.49 2.77
N ILE A 62 -0.32 -9.37 2.23
CA ILE A 62 -1.17 -8.19 2.48
C ILE A 62 -1.48 -8.05 3.98
N ASP A 63 -1.77 -9.13 4.68
CA ASP A 63 -1.99 -9.10 6.14
C ASP A 63 -0.76 -8.60 6.90
N GLY A 64 0.42 -9.13 6.58
CA GLY A 64 1.67 -8.69 7.19
C GLY A 64 2.00 -7.23 6.87
N LEU A 65 1.69 -6.79 5.64
CA LEU A 65 1.88 -5.40 5.24
C LEU A 65 0.95 -4.46 5.99
N LEU A 66 -0.33 -4.81 6.15
CA LEU A 66 -1.28 -4.02 6.92
C LEU A 66 -0.86 -3.93 8.40
N ALA A 67 -0.40 -5.03 9.00
CA ALA A 67 0.13 -5.02 10.36
C ALA A 67 1.37 -4.10 10.50
N ALA A 68 2.24 -4.06 9.49
CA ALA A 68 3.38 -3.15 9.47
C ALA A 68 2.95 -1.67 9.34
N VAL A 69 1.91 -1.38 8.55
CA VAL A 69 1.31 -0.04 8.46
C VAL A 69 0.74 0.38 9.82
N ASP A 70 0.01 -0.51 10.49
CA ASP A 70 -0.59 -0.25 11.80
C ASP A 70 0.48 0.03 12.86
N PHE A 71 1.51 -0.82 12.94
CA PHE A 71 2.67 -0.61 13.82
C PHE A 71 3.34 0.76 13.57
N ALA A 72 3.63 1.10 12.31
CA ALA A 72 4.29 2.36 12.01
C ALA A 72 3.39 3.58 12.29
N GLN A 73 2.07 3.44 12.12
CA GLN A 73 1.09 4.48 12.44
C GLN A 73 1.06 4.75 13.95
N GLU A 74 1.12 3.68 14.77
CA GLU A 74 1.22 3.78 16.22
C GLU A 74 2.54 4.46 16.62
N GLU A 75 3.69 4.00 16.12
CA GLU A 75 4.98 4.61 16.49
C GLU A 75 5.10 6.09 16.07
N LEU A 76 4.55 6.46 14.92
CA LEU A 76 4.63 7.82 14.40
C LEU A 76 3.49 8.74 14.87
N GLN A 77 2.52 8.20 15.62
CA GLN A 77 1.37 8.93 16.17
C GLN A 77 0.65 9.81 15.13
N ARG A 78 0.52 9.31 13.90
CA ARG A 78 -0.17 10.00 12.80
C ARG A 78 -0.76 8.99 11.83
N PRO A 79 -1.89 9.30 11.16
CA PRO A 79 -2.49 8.39 10.20
C PRO A 79 -1.50 8.08 9.07
N LEU A 80 -1.39 6.79 8.75
CA LEU A 80 -0.64 6.30 7.60
C LEU A 80 -1.56 5.50 6.69
N GLY A 81 -1.09 5.28 5.46
CA GLY A 81 -1.80 4.48 4.48
C GLY A 81 -1.90 5.16 3.13
N GLY A 82 -1.73 4.35 2.09
CA GLY A 82 -2.04 4.70 0.72
C GLY A 82 -3.54 4.84 0.46
N ARG A 83 -3.88 5.15 -0.79
CA ARG A 83 -5.28 5.32 -1.24
C ARG A 83 -6.10 4.04 -1.06
N ALA A 84 -5.48 2.88 -1.13
CA ALA A 84 -6.15 1.59 -1.03
C ALA A 84 -6.37 1.09 0.40
N ILE A 85 -5.77 1.71 1.43
CA ILE A 85 -5.72 1.15 2.79
C ILE A 85 -7.11 0.83 3.37
N THR A 86 -8.09 1.72 3.15
CA THR A 86 -9.47 1.53 3.62
C THR A 86 -10.14 0.35 2.93
N TRP A 87 -9.88 0.15 1.64
CA TRP A 87 -10.42 -0.98 0.89
C TRP A 87 -9.76 -2.29 1.34
N LEU A 88 -8.42 -2.30 1.49
CA LEU A 88 -7.65 -3.46 1.92
C LEU A 88 -8.10 -3.96 3.30
N ARG A 89 -8.25 -3.05 4.27
CA ARG A 89 -8.74 -3.40 5.62
C ARG A 89 -10.13 -4.06 5.58
N ARG A 90 -11.05 -3.53 4.76
CA ARG A 90 -12.39 -4.12 4.61
C ARG A 90 -12.39 -5.49 3.94
N GLN A 91 -11.48 -5.75 3.00
CA GLN A 91 -11.36 -7.10 2.42
C GLN A 91 -10.86 -8.08 3.46
N ARG A 92 -9.82 -7.70 4.22
CA ARG A 92 -9.31 -8.52 5.32
C ARG A 92 -10.39 -8.91 6.33
N GLU A 93 -11.23 -7.96 6.74
CA GLU A 93 -12.35 -8.23 7.65
C GLU A 93 -13.37 -9.22 7.06
N LYS A 94 -13.70 -9.08 5.77
CA LYS A 94 -14.60 -10.02 5.07
C LYS A 94 -14.03 -11.41 4.98
N ASP A 95 -12.76 -11.53 4.61
CA ASP A 95 -12.09 -12.83 4.45
C ASP A 95 -12.01 -13.57 5.80
N GLN A 96 -11.77 -12.85 6.89
CA GLN A 96 -11.79 -13.40 8.24
C GLN A 96 -13.20 -13.88 8.62
N HIS A 97 -14.23 -13.06 8.37
CA HIS A 97 -15.62 -13.39 8.69
C HIS A 97 -16.13 -14.61 7.92
N ASP A 98 -15.82 -14.69 6.62
CA ASP A 98 -16.17 -15.82 5.76
C ASP A 98 -15.46 -17.11 6.20
N ASN A 99 -14.20 -17.01 6.64
CA ASN A 99 -13.46 -18.15 7.16
C ASN A 99 -14.05 -18.66 8.49
N THR A 100 -14.46 -17.78 9.40
CA THR A 100 -15.15 -18.17 10.65
C THR A 100 -16.46 -18.90 10.37
N ARG A 101 -17.24 -18.47 9.36
CA ARG A 101 -18.50 -19.14 8.98
C ARG A 101 -18.32 -20.52 8.37
N ARG A 102 -17.21 -20.79 7.69
CA ARG A 102 -16.94 -22.12 7.11
C ARG A 102 -16.52 -23.16 8.16
N LEU A 103 -16.05 -22.71 9.31
CA LEU A 103 -15.56 -23.55 10.40
C LEU A 103 -16.61 -23.82 11.49
N ALA A 104 -17.78 -23.18 11.40
CA ALA A 104 -18.93 -23.36 12.29
C ALA A 104 -19.99 -24.26 11.64
#